data_AF-A0A3D5VTS6-F1
#
_entry.id   AF-A0A3D5VTS6-F1
#
_cell.length_a   1.000
_cell.length_b   1.000
_cell.length_c   1.000
_cell.angle_alpha   90.00
_cell.angle_beta   90.00
_cell.angle_gamma   90.00
#
_symmetry.space_group_name_H-M   'P 1'
#
loop_
_entity.id
_entity.type
_entity.pdbx_description
1 polymer ?
#
loop_
_entity_poly.entity_id
_entity_poly.type
_entity_poly.pdbx_seq_one_letter_code
_entity_poly.pdbx_strand_id
1 'polypeptide(L)'
;MAVGRVGWVQRSGTVRSGPDATMDALSSISGGFSHLANAGPSCFGNSSPRVTSSSMRTPIATSAPCPACQQPLRHLALEGHYAKSVAVDLCAGCHLVWFDAFESVRLSGLGWVQLLRAMVLQPSSRAVLPRSMSCVRCRDPLSAVRNQTRFGHTAALECRQGHGQLQTFTLLLAERGLLRQVLPSDRSALAQERRALQCLQCGAGSHTPEATQCAYCQSPLLMVDVPRLASALLVRHGDALQLPPGANPLAMACRGCGHPLDPTAQARCPRCDHAVVWSDWLSVRPLLDAVEPLLRAQQPRQAKPWGTRLQAQQGDHRATQLHRWLRHANLVSAQDEGAQRDLRDSLLDWRSWLRLAVLGVALWVFFR
;
A
#
# COMPACT_ATOMS: atom_id res chain seq x y z
N MET A 1 -41.25 -38.11 -36.62
CA MET A 1 -42.12 -37.90 -35.45
C MET A 1 -41.71 -36.58 -34.78
N ALA A 2 -42.71 -35.71 -34.58
CA ALA A 2 -42.80 -34.40 -33.89
C ALA A 2 -41.50 -33.76 -33.33
N VAL A 3 -41.06 -32.56 -33.74
CA VAL A 3 -41.63 -31.18 -33.71
C VAL A 3 -41.54 -30.50 -32.33
N GLY A 4 -40.88 -29.32 -32.31
CA GLY A 4 -40.89 -28.36 -31.20
C GLY A 4 -39.99 -27.14 -31.42
N ARG A 5 -40.33 -26.27 -32.40
CA ARG A 5 -39.76 -24.93 -32.64
C ARG A 5 -40.50 -23.88 -31.80
N VAL A 6 -39.77 -22.94 -31.21
CA VAL A 6 -40.22 -21.56 -30.88
C VAL A 6 -38.94 -20.71 -30.86
N GLY A 7 -38.77 -19.53 -31.45
CA GLY A 7 -39.64 -18.59 -32.15
C GLY A 7 -39.01 -17.21 -31.93
N TRP A 8 -38.23 -16.74 -32.91
CA TRP A 8 -37.65 -15.39 -32.93
C TRP A 8 -38.75 -14.35 -33.17
N VAL A 9 -38.73 -13.24 -32.43
CA VAL A 9 -39.55 -12.05 -32.73
C VAL A 9 -38.63 -10.84 -32.92
N GLN A 10 -38.56 -10.40 -34.17
CA GLN A 10 -38.13 -9.05 -34.56
C GLN A 10 -39.21 -8.04 -34.16
N ARG A 11 -38.80 -6.87 -33.66
CA ARG A 11 -39.56 -5.62 -33.83
C ARG A 11 -38.65 -4.55 -34.40
N SER A 12 -38.96 -4.18 -35.64
CA SER A 12 -38.56 -2.96 -36.32
C SER A 12 -39.43 -1.79 -35.85
N GLY A 13 -38.82 -0.63 -35.62
CA GLY A 13 -39.48 0.64 -35.35
C GLY A 13 -38.51 1.79 -35.57
N THR A 14 -38.58 2.37 -36.76
CA THR A 14 -37.83 3.52 -37.29
C THR A 14 -38.29 4.86 -36.69
N VAL A 15 -37.37 5.75 -36.27
CA VAL A 15 -37.49 7.23 -36.41
C VAL A 15 -36.08 7.84 -36.56
N ARG A 16 -36.00 8.85 -37.43
CA ARG A 16 -34.82 9.52 -38.03
C ARG A 16 -34.17 10.62 -37.16
N SER A 17 -32.91 10.93 -37.54
CA SER A 17 -32.22 12.26 -37.62
C SER A 17 -32.20 13.14 -36.35
N GLY A 18 -31.06 13.40 -35.67
CA GLY A 18 -29.82 14.09 -36.12
C GLY A 18 -29.75 15.49 -35.47
N PRO A 19 -28.64 16.25 -35.48
CA PRO A 19 -27.26 15.92 -35.08
C PRO A 19 -26.67 16.94 -34.06
N ASP A 20 -25.36 16.82 -33.79
CA ASP A 20 -24.41 17.85 -33.34
C ASP A 20 -24.37 18.31 -31.87
N ALA A 21 -23.27 17.96 -31.19
CA ALA A 21 -22.49 18.86 -30.35
C ALA A 21 -21.11 18.24 -30.01
N THR A 22 -20.17 18.44 -30.94
CA THR A 22 -18.74 18.73 -30.76
C THR A 22 -18.13 18.54 -29.36
N MET A 23 -17.18 17.59 -29.28
CA MET A 23 -15.96 17.73 -28.50
C MET A 23 -15.04 18.76 -29.17
N ASP A 24 -14.63 19.77 -28.41
CA ASP A 24 -13.34 20.49 -28.49
C ASP A 24 -13.36 21.48 -27.32
N ALA A 25 -12.52 21.34 -26.29
CA ALA A 25 -11.11 21.71 -26.22
C ALA A 25 -10.92 23.03 -25.46
N LEU A 26 -9.81 23.07 -24.71
CA LEU A 26 -9.05 24.24 -24.27
C LEU A 26 -9.35 24.89 -22.89
N SER A 27 -8.22 24.97 -22.17
CA SER A 27 -7.65 26.15 -21.50
C SER A 27 -8.10 26.56 -20.10
N SER A 28 -7.14 26.38 -19.18
CA SER A 28 -6.49 27.46 -18.42
C SER A 28 -7.36 28.65 -18.02
N ILE A 29 -7.67 28.71 -16.72
CA ILE A 29 -7.91 29.98 -16.05
C ILE A 29 -7.02 30.04 -14.80
N SER A 30 -5.86 30.64 -15.02
CA SER A 30 -5.09 31.37 -14.03
C SER A 30 -5.86 32.63 -13.66
N GLY A 31 -6.28 32.74 -12.39
CA GLY A 31 -6.84 33.95 -11.79
C GLY A 31 -6.09 34.25 -10.50
N GLY A 32 -5.30 35.32 -10.51
CA GLY A 32 -4.51 35.77 -9.37
C GLY A 32 -5.37 36.36 -8.26
N PHE A 33 -4.92 36.15 -7.02
CA PHE A 33 -5.37 36.91 -5.86
C PHE A 33 -4.15 37.60 -5.24
N SER A 34 -4.04 38.90 -5.51
CA SER A 34 -3.17 39.83 -4.79
C SER A 34 -4.08 40.82 -4.08
N HIS A 35 -4.19 40.74 -2.75
CA HIS A 35 -4.45 41.92 -1.92
C HIS A 35 -3.78 41.74 -0.55
N LEU A 36 -2.96 42.74 -0.24
CA LEU A 36 -2.16 42.95 0.96
C LEU A 36 -2.97 43.60 2.09
N ALA A 37 -2.43 43.47 3.31
CA ALA A 37 -2.47 44.36 4.49
C ALA A 37 -2.90 43.54 5.74
N ASN A 38 -2.02 43.09 6.65
CA ASN A 38 -0.94 43.73 7.42
C ASN A 38 -1.45 44.70 8.50
N ALA A 39 -1.44 44.26 9.76
CA ALA A 39 -1.33 45.08 10.97
C ALA A 39 -0.99 44.16 12.16
N GLY A 40 0.19 44.35 12.75
CA GLY A 40 0.66 43.70 13.98
C GLY A 40 0.31 44.51 15.24
N PRO A 41 1.19 44.55 16.26
CA PRO A 41 0.98 43.81 17.51
C PRO A 41 1.05 44.68 18.78
N SER A 42 0.39 44.22 19.87
CA SER A 42 0.63 44.61 21.29
C SER A 42 -0.52 44.04 22.13
N CYS A 43 -0.47 43.74 23.43
CA CYS A 43 0.54 43.58 24.47
C CYS A 43 -0.21 42.95 25.67
N PHE A 44 0.51 42.17 26.49
CA PHE A 44 0.31 41.83 27.91
C PHE A 44 -1.06 42.06 28.61
N GLY A 45 -1.62 40.96 29.13
CA GLY A 45 -2.68 40.98 30.14
C GLY A 45 -2.61 39.72 31.01
N ASN A 46 -1.91 39.84 32.14
CA ASN A 46 -1.64 38.77 33.10
C ASN A 46 -2.89 38.54 33.98
N SER A 47 -3.57 37.40 33.84
CA SER A 47 -4.67 37.02 34.74
C SER A 47 -4.60 35.53 35.04
N SER A 48 -4.30 35.18 36.29
CA SER A 48 -4.29 33.81 36.81
C SER A 48 -5.69 33.19 36.80
N PRO A 49 -5.90 31.95 36.33
CA PRO A 49 -7.13 31.23 36.61
C PRO A 49 -6.98 30.40 37.90
N ARG A 50 -7.94 30.62 38.78
CA ARG A 50 -8.22 29.85 40.00
C ARG A 50 -8.48 28.39 39.63
N VAL A 51 -7.64 27.47 40.11
CA VAL A 51 -7.81 26.02 39.90
C VAL A 51 -8.99 25.54 40.75
N THR A 52 -10.16 25.43 40.14
CA THR A 52 -11.26 24.63 40.67
C THR A 52 -10.93 23.16 40.43
N SER A 53 -10.87 22.38 41.50
CA SER A 53 -10.71 20.92 41.44
C SER A 53 -11.96 20.32 40.80
N SER A 54 -11.92 20.18 39.48
CA SER A 54 -12.93 19.46 38.72
C SER A 54 -12.54 17.99 38.70
N SER A 55 -13.28 17.18 39.45
CA SER A 55 -13.17 15.73 39.47
C SER A 55 -13.10 15.18 38.05
N MET A 56 -11.92 14.63 37.68
CA MET A 56 -11.69 13.95 36.41
C MET A 56 -12.60 12.72 36.33
N ARG A 57 -13.80 12.90 35.78
CA ARG A 57 -14.52 11.81 35.14
C ARG A 57 -13.79 11.51 33.85
N THR A 58 -13.08 10.39 33.79
CA THR A 58 -12.60 9.80 32.55
C THR A 58 -13.80 9.64 31.62
N PRO A 59 -13.88 10.35 30.48
CA PRO A 59 -14.97 10.12 29.55
C PRO A 59 -14.84 8.70 29.03
N ILE A 60 -15.85 7.88 29.28
CA ILE A 60 -16.06 6.63 28.56
C ILE A 60 -16.16 7.07 27.09
N ALA A 61 -15.14 6.74 26.29
CA ALA A 61 -15.09 7.13 24.90
C ALA A 61 -16.24 6.45 24.16
N THR A 62 -17.34 7.18 23.94
CA THR A 62 -18.44 6.73 23.10
C THR A 62 -17.88 6.55 21.70
N SER A 63 -17.88 5.32 21.21
CA SER A 63 -17.37 5.00 19.88
C SER A 63 -18.11 5.82 18.83
N ALA A 64 -17.38 6.61 18.05
CA ALA A 64 -17.97 7.40 16.99
C ALA A 64 -18.65 6.49 15.95
N PRO A 65 -19.80 6.89 15.36
CA PRO A 65 -20.48 6.08 14.38
C PRO A 65 -19.73 6.06 13.05
N CYS A 66 -19.77 4.92 12.36
CA CYS A 66 -19.23 4.79 11.02
C CYS A 66 -20.00 5.72 10.05
N PRO A 67 -19.31 6.55 9.25
CA PRO A 67 -19.96 7.48 8.34
C PRO A 67 -20.73 6.79 7.19
N ALA A 68 -20.50 5.49 6.97
CA ALA A 68 -21.21 4.72 5.95
C ALA A 68 -22.43 3.94 6.50
N CYS A 69 -22.28 3.20 7.61
CA CYS A 69 -23.35 2.33 8.13
C CYS A 69 -23.89 2.70 9.52
N GLN A 70 -23.38 3.77 10.14
CA GLN A 70 -23.73 4.24 11.49
C GLN A 70 -23.44 3.27 12.64
N GLN A 71 -22.92 2.06 12.36
CA GLN A 71 -22.44 1.14 13.40
C GLN A 71 -21.25 1.75 14.15
N PRO A 72 -21.09 1.46 15.45
CA PRO A 72 -19.98 1.98 16.24
C PRO A 72 -18.62 1.56 15.64
N LEU A 73 -17.71 2.52 15.50
CA LEU A 73 -16.34 2.24 15.10
C LEU A 73 -15.61 1.51 16.23
N ARG A 74 -14.91 0.43 15.89
CA ARG A 74 -14.05 -0.28 16.84
C ARG A 74 -12.75 0.51 17.01
N HIS A 75 -12.52 1.01 18.21
CA HIS A 75 -11.26 1.61 18.61
C HIS A 75 -10.19 0.53 18.78
N LEU A 76 -9.13 0.59 17.99
CA LEU A 76 -7.95 -0.25 18.10
C LEU A 76 -6.83 0.53 18.77
N ALA A 77 -6.39 0.09 19.96
CA ALA A 77 -5.15 0.57 20.56
C ALA A 77 -3.99 -0.23 19.94
N LEU A 78 -3.26 0.42 19.05
CA LEU A 78 -2.16 -0.17 18.31
C LEU A 78 -0.82 0.37 18.79
N GLU A 79 0.23 -0.40 18.59
CA GLU A 79 1.57 0.06 18.94
C GLU A 79 2.05 1.18 17.98
N GLY A 80 2.57 2.25 18.55
CA GLY A 80 3.19 3.36 17.87
C GLY A 80 4.67 3.48 18.23
N HIS A 81 5.37 4.36 17.51
CA HIS A 81 6.78 4.62 17.76
C HIS A 81 7.06 4.97 19.21
N TYR A 82 8.24 4.54 19.68
CA TYR A 82 8.73 4.81 21.03
C TYR A 82 7.81 4.27 22.13
N ALA A 83 7.24 3.08 21.91
CA ALA A 83 6.32 2.40 22.83
C ALA A 83 5.07 3.24 23.19
N LYS A 84 4.69 4.20 22.34
CA LYS A 84 3.45 4.95 22.49
C LYS A 84 2.29 4.13 21.94
N SER A 85 1.08 4.34 22.46
CA SER A 85 -0.13 3.83 21.81
C SER A 85 -0.62 4.81 20.75
N VAL A 86 -1.18 4.27 19.67
CA VAL A 86 -1.90 5.00 18.61
C VAL A 86 -3.29 4.41 18.54
N ALA A 87 -4.32 5.24 18.64
CA ALA A 87 -5.69 4.81 18.42
C ALA A 87 -5.95 4.74 16.91
N VAL A 88 -6.71 3.77 16.45
CA VAL A 88 -7.18 3.70 15.06
C VAL A 88 -8.61 3.20 15.07
N ASP A 89 -9.47 3.85 14.31
CA ASP A 89 -10.90 3.57 14.32
C ASP A 89 -11.26 2.72 13.10
N LEU A 90 -11.85 1.55 13.31
CA LEU A 90 -12.13 0.59 12.24
C LEU A 90 -13.61 0.19 12.20
N CYS A 91 -14.18 0.16 11.00
CA CYS A 91 -15.49 -0.42 10.75
C CYS A 91 -15.35 -1.79 10.09
N ALA A 92 -15.72 -2.85 10.82
CA ALA A 92 -15.74 -4.22 10.31
C ALA A 92 -16.74 -4.39 9.16
N GLY A 93 -17.96 -3.84 9.30
CA GLY A 93 -19.02 -4.03 8.31
C GLY A 93 -18.76 -3.34 6.97
N CYS A 94 -18.09 -2.18 6.98
CA CYS A 94 -17.82 -1.40 5.77
C CYS A 94 -16.39 -1.55 5.22
N HIS A 95 -15.50 -2.25 5.94
CA HIS A 95 -14.06 -2.27 5.64
C HIS A 95 -13.47 -0.86 5.51
N LEU A 96 -13.82 -0.01 6.46
CA LEU A 96 -13.32 1.36 6.56
C LEU A 96 -12.37 1.49 7.74
N VAL A 97 -11.36 2.34 7.58
CA VAL A 97 -10.44 2.73 8.63
C VAL A 97 -10.33 4.25 8.64
N TRP A 98 -10.40 4.82 9.84
CA TRP A 98 -10.20 6.22 10.11
C TRP A 98 -8.91 6.38 10.92
N PHE A 99 -8.08 7.32 10.47
CA PHE A 99 -6.91 7.79 11.18
C PHE A 99 -7.12 9.27 11.50
N ASP A 100 -7.00 9.66 12.77
CA ASP A 100 -6.84 11.05 13.12
C ASP A 100 -5.50 11.58 12.59
N ALA A 101 -5.33 12.90 12.67
CA ALA A 101 -4.12 13.60 12.25
C ALA A 101 -2.85 12.91 12.79
N PHE A 102 -1.97 12.54 11.85
CA PHE A 102 -0.66 11.91 12.10
C PHE A 102 -0.69 10.49 12.72
N GLU A 103 -1.84 9.85 12.94
CA GLU A 103 -1.87 8.51 13.52
C GLU A 103 -1.23 7.47 12.59
N SER A 104 -1.52 7.53 11.30
CA SER A 104 -1.00 6.58 10.31
C SER A 104 0.52 6.61 10.19
N VAL A 105 1.15 7.76 10.43
CA VAL A 105 2.62 7.93 10.40
C VAL A 105 3.27 7.57 11.74
N ARG A 106 2.51 7.57 12.84
CA ARG A 106 3.00 7.24 14.19
C ARG A 106 3.00 5.74 14.49
N LEU A 107 2.23 4.94 13.75
CA LEU A 107 2.20 3.47 13.91
C LEU A 107 3.58 2.85 13.64
N SER A 108 4.07 2.00 14.54
CA SER A 108 5.28 1.21 14.28
C SER A 108 5.01 -0.01 13.40
N GLY A 109 6.08 -0.71 13.00
CA GLY A 109 5.95 -2.00 12.32
C GLY A 109 5.02 -2.97 13.06
N LEU A 110 5.12 -3.09 14.39
CA LEU A 110 4.21 -3.95 15.14
C LEU A 110 2.77 -3.43 15.09
N GLY A 111 2.54 -2.12 15.24
CA GLY A 111 1.21 -1.52 15.08
C GLY A 111 0.60 -1.76 13.69
N TRP A 112 1.42 -1.70 12.64
CA TRP A 112 0.99 -2.07 11.28
C TRP A 112 0.61 -3.54 11.19
N VAL A 113 1.41 -4.46 11.75
CA VAL A 113 1.07 -5.89 11.77
C VAL A 113 -0.22 -6.15 12.54
N GLN A 114 -0.41 -5.49 13.69
CA GLN A 114 -1.63 -5.55 14.48
C GLN A 114 -2.84 -5.04 13.69
N LEU A 115 -2.71 -3.93 12.96
CA LEU A 115 -3.77 -3.40 12.09
C LEU A 115 -4.10 -4.38 10.95
N LEU A 116 -3.09 -4.90 10.24
CA LEU A 116 -3.29 -5.87 9.16
C LEU A 116 -3.97 -7.14 9.69
N ARG A 117 -3.57 -7.64 10.86
CA ARG A 117 -4.23 -8.76 11.53
C ARG A 117 -5.69 -8.43 11.84
N ALA A 118 -5.96 -7.25 12.39
CA ALA A 118 -7.32 -6.80 12.66
C ALA A 118 -8.18 -6.75 11.38
N MET A 119 -7.61 -6.36 10.24
CA MET A 119 -8.30 -6.35 8.93
C MET A 119 -8.54 -7.77 8.39
N VAL A 120 -7.53 -8.65 8.43
CA VAL A 120 -7.59 -10.04 7.95
C VAL A 120 -8.62 -10.89 8.72
N LEU A 121 -8.92 -10.53 9.96
CA LEU A 121 -9.93 -11.21 10.79
C LEU A 121 -11.37 -10.78 10.46
N GLN A 122 -11.57 -9.75 9.64
CA GLN A 122 -12.92 -9.31 9.28
C GLN A 122 -13.52 -10.21 8.19
N PRO A 123 -14.81 -10.57 8.28
CA PRO A 123 -15.51 -11.26 7.20
C PRO A 123 -15.66 -10.34 5.99
N SER A 124 -15.89 -10.89 4.80
CA SER A 124 -16.12 -10.11 3.59
C SER A 124 -17.23 -9.05 3.77
N SER A 125 -16.89 -7.80 3.48
CA SER A 125 -17.84 -6.69 3.50
C SER A 125 -18.82 -6.79 2.34
N ARG A 126 -20.11 -6.73 2.63
CA ARG A 126 -21.18 -6.58 1.63
C ARG A 126 -21.72 -5.15 1.58
N ALA A 127 -21.07 -4.22 2.27
CA ALA A 127 -21.56 -2.85 2.37
C ALA A 127 -21.37 -2.11 1.05
N VAL A 128 -22.44 -1.48 0.58
CA VAL A 128 -22.38 -0.47 -0.47
C VAL A 128 -21.98 0.84 0.20
N LEU A 129 -20.84 1.40 -0.22
CA LEU A 129 -20.35 2.66 0.34
C LEU A 129 -21.12 3.84 -0.26
N PRO A 130 -21.54 4.82 0.55
CA PRO A 130 -22.19 6.02 0.03
C PRO A 130 -21.18 6.88 -0.76
N ARG A 131 -21.69 7.67 -1.70
CA ARG A 131 -20.87 8.56 -2.55
C ARG A 131 -20.18 9.67 -1.76
N SER A 132 -20.80 10.10 -0.67
CA SER A 132 -20.27 11.08 0.27
C SER A 132 -20.27 10.51 1.68
N MET A 133 -19.24 10.84 2.44
CA MET A 133 -19.07 10.44 3.84
C MET A 133 -18.66 11.66 4.65
N SER A 134 -19.01 11.66 5.92
CA SER A 134 -18.70 12.74 6.86
C SER A 134 -17.50 12.41 7.74
N CYS A 135 -16.86 13.45 8.27
CA CYS A 135 -15.78 13.33 9.22
C CYS A 135 -16.26 12.68 10.52
N VAL A 136 -15.49 11.72 11.03
CA VAL A 136 -15.79 10.99 12.27
C VAL A 136 -15.77 11.93 13.49
N ARG A 137 -15.03 13.05 13.42
CA ARG A 137 -14.89 14.04 14.50
C ARG A 137 -15.88 15.20 14.38
N CYS A 138 -15.80 16.01 13.33
CA CYS A 138 -16.64 17.21 13.18
C CYS A 138 -17.93 17.01 12.38
N ARG A 139 -18.12 15.84 11.75
CA ARG A 139 -19.26 15.52 10.88
C ARG A 139 -19.41 16.35 9.59
N ASP A 140 -18.48 17.25 9.31
CA ASP A 140 -18.42 17.92 8.01
C ASP A 140 -18.18 16.93 6.86
N PRO A 141 -18.64 17.23 5.62
CA PRO A 141 -18.35 16.41 4.45
C PRO A 141 -16.84 16.24 4.23
N LEU A 142 -16.41 15.00 3.97
CA LEU A 142 -15.02 14.72 3.61
C LEU A 142 -14.76 15.05 2.14
N SER A 143 -13.57 15.56 1.85
CA SER A 143 -13.11 15.81 0.48
C SER A 143 -12.27 14.66 -0.04
N ALA A 144 -12.55 14.21 -1.25
CA ALA A 144 -11.69 13.24 -1.93
C ALA A 144 -10.36 13.89 -2.31
N VAL A 145 -9.27 13.26 -1.89
CA VAL A 145 -7.90 13.66 -2.21
C VAL A 145 -7.21 12.58 -3.02
N ARG A 146 -6.25 12.97 -3.84
CA ARG A 146 -5.39 12.05 -4.59
C ARG A 146 -3.97 12.20 -4.09
N ASN A 147 -3.49 11.15 -3.44
CA ASN A 147 -2.16 11.10 -2.85
C ASN A 147 -1.19 10.45 -3.83
N GLN A 148 -0.05 11.08 -4.07
CA GLN A 148 1.04 10.48 -4.83
C GLN A 148 2.01 9.79 -3.86
N THR A 149 2.22 8.50 -4.06
CA THR A 149 3.18 7.71 -3.29
C THR A 149 4.28 7.20 -4.22
N ARG A 150 5.35 6.64 -3.65
CA ARG A 150 6.37 5.92 -4.44
C ARG A 150 5.81 4.71 -5.21
N PHE A 151 4.60 4.27 -4.87
CA PHE A 151 3.91 3.13 -5.48
C PHE A 151 2.84 3.55 -6.50
N GLY A 152 2.69 4.85 -6.74
CA GLY A 152 1.69 5.42 -7.65
C GLY A 152 0.63 6.25 -6.91
N HIS A 153 -0.42 6.58 -7.65
CA HIS A 153 -1.52 7.40 -7.14
C HIS A 153 -2.51 6.56 -6.34
N THR A 154 -2.94 7.12 -5.21
CA THR A 154 -3.96 6.54 -4.34
C THR A 154 -4.96 7.62 -3.94
N ALA A 155 -6.08 7.23 -3.35
CA ALA A 155 -7.11 8.16 -2.92
C ALA A 155 -7.46 7.95 -1.45
N ALA A 156 -7.88 9.03 -0.81
CA ALA A 156 -8.44 9.03 0.53
C ALA A 156 -9.57 10.06 0.62
N LEU A 157 -10.34 10.01 1.69
CA LEU A 157 -11.30 11.05 2.04
C LEU A 157 -10.78 11.80 3.26
N GLU A 158 -10.43 13.06 3.11
CA GLU A 158 -9.82 13.87 4.17
C GLU A 158 -10.80 14.90 4.74
N CYS A 159 -10.66 15.19 6.03
CA CYS A 159 -11.38 16.28 6.66
C CYS A 159 -10.69 17.60 6.35
N ARG A 160 -11.44 18.56 5.80
CA ARG A 160 -10.93 19.92 5.48
C ARG A 160 -10.45 20.70 6.71
N GLN A 161 -10.89 20.30 7.90
CA GLN A 161 -10.45 20.86 9.18
C GLN A 161 -9.17 20.19 9.73
N GLY A 162 -8.59 19.23 9.01
CA GLY A 162 -7.36 18.54 9.41
C GLY A 162 -7.53 17.48 10.50
N HIS A 163 -8.77 17.05 10.83
CA HIS A 163 -9.00 16.04 11.86
C HIS A 163 -8.40 14.67 11.53
N GLY A 164 -8.34 14.31 10.24
CA GLY A 164 -7.93 12.97 9.83
C GLY A 164 -8.39 12.58 8.44
N GLN A 165 -8.23 11.30 8.13
CA GLN A 165 -8.57 10.69 6.85
C GLN A 165 -9.33 9.37 7.02
N LEU A 166 -10.28 9.13 6.12
CA LEU A 166 -11.03 7.89 5.97
C LEU A 166 -10.58 7.16 4.71
N GLN A 167 -10.33 5.86 4.84
CA GLN A 167 -9.95 4.99 3.72
C GLN A 167 -10.70 3.66 3.77
N THR A 168 -10.89 3.04 2.61
CA THR A 168 -11.20 1.60 2.58
C THR A 168 -9.95 0.78 2.86
N PHE A 169 -10.12 -0.47 3.29
CA PHE A 169 -9.00 -1.41 3.46
C PHE A 169 -8.17 -1.51 2.18
N THR A 170 -8.80 -1.63 1.01
CA THR A 170 -8.10 -1.73 -0.27
C THR A 170 -7.29 -0.46 -0.58
N LEU A 171 -7.84 0.73 -0.34
CA LEU A 171 -7.13 2.00 -0.57
C LEU A 171 -5.94 2.14 0.38
N LEU A 172 -6.10 1.77 1.65
CA LEU A 172 -5.01 1.76 2.62
C LEU A 172 -3.88 0.81 2.18
N LEU A 173 -4.22 -0.42 1.79
CA LEU A 173 -3.22 -1.39 1.33
C LEU A 173 -2.51 -0.91 0.05
N ALA A 174 -3.24 -0.28 -0.88
CA ALA A 174 -2.68 0.31 -2.08
C ALA A 174 -1.74 1.50 -1.78
N GLU A 175 -2.09 2.38 -0.82
CA GLU A 175 -1.23 3.49 -0.38
C GLU A 175 0.12 2.98 0.14
N ARG A 176 0.11 1.83 0.81
CA ARG A 176 1.31 1.15 1.31
C ARG A 176 1.99 0.27 0.26
N GLY A 177 1.48 0.28 -0.97
CA GLY A 177 2.00 -0.47 -2.10
C GLY A 177 1.82 -1.98 -1.96
N LEU A 178 1.02 -2.46 -1.01
CA LEU A 178 0.85 -3.88 -0.69
C LEU A 178 -0.04 -4.61 -1.71
N LEU A 179 -0.69 -3.86 -2.59
CA LEU A 179 -1.49 -4.37 -3.69
C LEU A 179 -0.86 -4.02 -5.03
N ARG A 180 -1.11 -4.87 -6.03
CA ARG A 180 -0.70 -4.69 -7.41
C ARG A 180 -1.78 -5.15 -8.38
N GLN A 181 -1.64 -4.76 -9.64
CA GLN A 181 -2.50 -5.23 -10.73
C GLN A 181 -2.30 -6.74 -10.97
N VAL A 182 -3.33 -7.39 -11.49
CA VAL A 182 -3.29 -8.80 -11.92
C VAL A 182 -2.45 -8.88 -13.19
N LEU A 183 -1.33 -9.60 -13.13
CA LEU A 183 -0.44 -9.85 -14.27
C LEU A 183 -0.91 -11.09 -15.04
N PRO A 184 -0.56 -11.24 -16.33
CA PRO A 184 -0.88 -12.44 -17.11
C PRO A 184 -0.38 -13.74 -16.46
N SER A 185 0.81 -13.73 -15.86
CA SER A 185 1.36 -14.90 -15.14
C SER A 185 0.53 -15.29 -13.93
N ASP A 186 -0.11 -14.33 -13.27
CA ASP A 186 -0.96 -14.62 -12.12
C ASP A 186 -2.23 -15.35 -12.56
N ARG A 187 -2.80 -14.96 -13.70
CA ARG A 187 -3.99 -15.62 -14.26
C ARG A 187 -3.71 -17.09 -14.54
N SER A 188 -2.56 -17.38 -15.14
CA SER A 188 -2.11 -18.75 -15.39
C SER A 188 -1.92 -19.53 -14.09
N ALA A 189 -1.29 -18.94 -13.08
CA ALA A 189 -1.09 -19.59 -11.78
C ALA A 189 -2.43 -19.86 -11.05
N LEU A 190 -3.35 -18.89 -11.04
CA LEU A 190 -4.68 -19.06 -10.45
C LEU A 190 -5.49 -20.15 -11.15
N ALA A 191 -5.40 -20.24 -12.48
CA ALA A 191 -6.03 -21.30 -13.25
C ALA A 191 -5.46 -22.69 -12.90
N GLN A 192 -4.13 -22.80 -12.76
CA GLN A 192 -3.46 -24.04 -12.32
C GLN A 192 -3.89 -24.43 -10.89
N GLU A 193 -4.02 -23.45 -9.99
CA GLU A 193 -4.51 -23.64 -8.62
C GLU A 193 -6.02 -23.94 -8.54
N ARG A 194 -6.76 -23.81 -9.65
CA ARG A 194 -8.24 -23.86 -9.71
C ARG A 194 -8.89 -22.87 -8.75
N ARG A 195 -8.34 -21.66 -8.67
CA ARG A 195 -8.81 -20.60 -7.79
C ARG A 195 -9.32 -19.41 -8.59
N ALA A 196 -10.38 -18.81 -8.08
CA ALA A 196 -10.91 -17.59 -8.65
C ALA A 196 -10.25 -16.35 -8.04
N LEU A 197 -10.34 -15.25 -8.78
CA LEU A 197 -9.88 -13.94 -8.34
C LEU A 197 -10.93 -13.34 -7.39
N GLN A 198 -10.53 -12.98 -6.17
CA GLN A 198 -11.42 -12.35 -5.19
C GLN A 198 -11.26 -10.84 -5.19
N CYS A 199 -12.38 -10.12 -5.11
CA CYS A 199 -12.36 -8.68 -4.88
C CYS A 199 -11.90 -8.40 -3.46
N LEU A 200 -10.76 -7.73 -3.30
CA LEU A 200 -10.21 -7.39 -1.98
C LEU A 200 -11.04 -6.35 -1.20
N GLN A 201 -11.98 -5.67 -1.87
CA GLN A 201 -12.88 -4.72 -1.24
C GLN A 201 -14.12 -5.39 -0.63
N CYS A 202 -14.89 -6.16 -1.43
CA CYS A 202 -16.15 -6.79 -1.00
C CYS A 202 -16.08 -8.31 -0.78
N GLY A 203 -14.96 -8.95 -1.11
CA GLY A 203 -14.77 -10.39 -0.97
C GLY A 203 -15.52 -11.26 -1.98
N ALA A 204 -16.12 -10.68 -3.03
CA ALA A 204 -16.73 -11.46 -4.10
C ALA A 204 -15.67 -12.29 -4.84
N GLY A 205 -15.89 -13.59 -4.99
CA GLY A 205 -14.84 -14.56 -5.35
C GLY A 205 -15.08 -15.39 -6.61
N SER A 206 -15.97 -14.98 -7.52
CA SER A 206 -16.32 -15.73 -8.74
C SER A 206 -15.91 -15.00 -10.02
N HIS A 207 -14.89 -14.14 -9.95
CA HIS A 207 -14.43 -13.39 -11.11
C HIS A 207 -13.52 -14.24 -12.00
N THR A 208 -13.69 -14.08 -13.32
CA THR A 208 -12.78 -14.69 -14.29
C THR A 208 -11.39 -14.05 -14.16
N PRO A 209 -10.31 -14.75 -14.51
CA PRO A 209 -8.95 -14.21 -14.42
C PRO A 209 -8.74 -12.92 -15.24
N GLU A 210 -9.52 -12.72 -16.30
CA GLU A 210 -9.44 -11.58 -17.22
C GLU A 210 -10.17 -10.33 -16.69
N ALA A 211 -11.08 -10.50 -15.73
CA ALA A 211 -11.84 -9.40 -15.17
C ALA A 211 -10.91 -8.36 -14.52
N THR A 212 -11.15 -7.09 -14.83
CA THR A 212 -10.40 -5.96 -14.26
C THR A 212 -11.16 -5.26 -13.13
N GLN A 213 -12.47 -5.46 -13.06
CA GLN A 213 -13.37 -4.86 -12.08
C GLN A 213 -14.30 -5.91 -11.49
N CYS A 214 -14.66 -5.71 -10.23
CA CYS A 214 -15.63 -6.54 -9.54
C CYS A 214 -17.04 -6.27 -10.10
N ALA A 215 -17.72 -7.31 -10.56
CA ALA A 215 -19.11 -7.25 -11.01
C ALA A 215 -20.12 -6.77 -9.95
N TYR A 216 -19.75 -6.78 -8.66
CA TYR A 216 -20.64 -6.42 -7.56
C TYR A 216 -20.45 -4.99 -7.06
N CYS A 217 -19.20 -4.60 -6.77
CA CYS A 217 -18.89 -3.29 -6.19
C CYS A 217 -18.13 -2.35 -7.13
N GLN A 218 -17.86 -2.78 -8.37
CA GLN A 218 -17.11 -2.05 -9.40
C GLN A 218 -15.69 -1.62 -8.99
N SER A 219 -15.20 -2.10 -7.84
CA SER A 219 -13.81 -1.88 -7.43
C SER A 219 -12.85 -2.63 -8.35
N PRO A 220 -11.64 -2.07 -8.61
CA PRO A 220 -10.64 -2.77 -9.40
C PRO A 220 -10.27 -4.10 -8.73
N LEU A 221 -10.08 -5.14 -9.54
CA LEU A 221 -9.56 -6.41 -9.07
C LEU A 221 -8.03 -6.33 -8.98
N LEU A 222 -7.53 -6.54 -7.77
CA LEU A 222 -6.12 -6.40 -7.42
C LEU A 222 -5.63 -7.68 -6.73
N MET A 223 -4.32 -7.85 -6.70
CA MET A 223 -3.66 -8.95 -5.98
C MET A 223 -2.77 -8.40 -4.88
N VAL A 224 -2.54 -9.22 -3.84
CA VAL A 224 -1.53 -8.92 -2.85
C VAL A 224 -0.15 -9.04 -3.49
N ASP A 225 0.66 -8.00 -3.39
CA ASP A 225 2.07 -8.02 -3.79
C ASP A 225 2.87 -8.75 -2.71
N VAL A 226 2.95 -10.08 -2.82
CA VAL A 226 3.54 -10.94 -1.78
C VAL A 226 4.98 -10.55 -1.47
N PRO A 227 5.87 -10.34 -2.46
CA PRO A 227 7.24 -9.94 -2.14
C PRO A 227 7.37 -8.59 -1.49
N ARG A 228 6.57 -7.61 -1.93
CA ARG A 228 6.60 -6.29 -1.32
C ARG A 228 6.00 -6.30 0.09
N LEU A 229 4.93 -7.06 0.32
CA LEU A 229 4.34 -7.27 1.63
C LEU A 229 5.34 -7.93 2.59
N ALA A 230 5.95 -9.04 2.17
CA ALA A 230 6.97 -9.74 2.95
C ALA A 230 8.13 -8.81 3.31
N SER A 231 8.66 -8.09 2.32
CA SER A 231 9.75 -7.11 2.52
C SER A 231 9.34 -5.96 3.44
N ALA A 232 8.13 -5.42 3.29
CA ALA A 232 7.62 -4.33 4.12
C ALA A 232 7.40 -4.74 5.59
N LEU A 233 7.18 -6.04 5.83
CA LEU A 233 7.03 -6.58 7.18
C LEU A 233 8.38 -6.83 7.85
N LEU A 234 9.45 -7.08 7.08
CA LEU A 234 10.82 -7.20 7.58
C LEU A 234 11.60 -5.87 7.62
N VAL A 235 11.17 -4.83 6.92
CA VAL A 235 11.87 -3.54 6.82
C VAL A 235 10.93 -2.40 7.20
N ARG A 236 11.20 -1.66 8.28
CA ARG A 236 10.43 -0.42 8.55
C ARG A 236 11.19 0.65 9.33
N HIS A 237 11.02 1.90 8.92
CA HIS A 237 11.79 3.11 9.34
C HIS A 237 13.25 3.12 8.89
N GLY A 238 13.55 2.34 7.85
CA GLY A 238 14.89 2.25 7.29
C GLY A 238 15.84 1.34 8.09
N ASP A 239 15.30 0.59 9.06
CA ASP A 239 15.98 -0.49 9.77
C ASP A 239 15.35 -1.84 9.40
N ALA A 240 16.16 -2.79 8.98
CA ALA A 240 15.75 -4.17 8.78
C ALA A 240 15.64 -4.88 10.13
N LEU A 241 14.71 -5.83 10.25
CA LEU A 241 14.73 -6.78 11.35
C LEU A 241 16.12 -7.45 11.37
N GLN A 242 16.77 -7.40 12.53
CA GLN A 242 18.01 -8.15 12.74
C GLN A 242 17.65 -9.63 12.81
N LEU A 243 18.02 -10.36 11.76
CA LEU A 243 17.84 -11.79 11.64
C LEU A 243 19.22 -12.46 11.58
N PRO A 244 19.37 -13.69 12.09
CA PRO A 244 20.59 -14.45 11.89
C PRO A 244 20.93 -14.58 10.40
N PRO A 245 22.23 -14.64 10.03
CA PRO A 245 22.63 -14.88 8.65
C PRO A 245 21.95 -16.12 8.07
N GLY A 246 21.36 -16.01 6.88
CA GLY A 246 20.64 -17.11 6.21
C GLY A 246 19.27 -17.45 6.78
N ALA A 247 18.80 -16.78 7.84
CA ALA A 247 17.45 -16.99 8.35
C ALA A 247 16.41 -16.40 7.39
N ASN A 248 15.46 -17.23 6.98
CA ASN A 248 14.28 -16.80 6.26
C ASN A 248 13.02 -17.15 7.08
N PRO A 249 12.63 -16.29 8.03
CA PRO A 249 11.49 -16.56 8.89
C PRO A 249 10.14 -16.54 8.16
N LEU A 250 10.10 -15.96 6.95
CA LEU A 250 8.89 -15.89 6.14
C LEU A 250 8.87 -16.98 5.05
N ALA A 251 9.77 -17.96 5.12
CA ALA A 251 9.80 -19.07 4.17
C ALA A 251 8.43 -19.72 4.06
N MET A 252 7.99 -19.96 2.82
CA MET A 252 6.71 -20.59 2.53
C MET A 252 6.87 -21.67 1.46
N ALA A 253 5.95 -22.63 1.44
CA ALA A 253 5.93 -23.66 0.41
C ALA A 253 5.31 -23.12 -0.89
N CYS A 254 5.94 -23.42 -2.03
CA CYS A 254 5.37 -23.20 -3.34
C CYS A 254 4.03 -23.95 -3.47
N ARG A 255 2.96 -23.28 -3.92
CA ARG A 255 1.66 -23.93 -4.14
C ARG A 255 1.67 -24.96 -5.28
N GLY A 256 2.49 -24.76 -6.31
CA GLY A 256 2.64 -25.72 -7.41
C GLY A 256 3.39 -27.02 -7.08
N CYS A 257 4.54 -26.94 -6.41
CA CYS A 257 5.41 -28.10 -6.19
C CYS A 257 5.85 -28.36 -4.73
N GLY A 258 5.43 -27.52 -3.78
CA GLY A 258 5.81 -27.62 -2.37
C GLY A 258 7.23 -27.15 -2.02
N HIS A 259 8.07 -26.80 -3.00
CA HIS A 259 9.44 -26.34 -2.73
C HIS A 259 9.45 -25.07 -1.86
N PRO A 260 10.32 -25.00 -0.81
CA PRO A 260 10.45 -23.80 0.00
C PRO A 260 10.92 -22.63 -0.84
N LEU A 261 10.32 -21.46 -0.64
CA LEU A 261 10.69 -20.22 -1.29
C LEU A 261 10.75 -19.07 -0.29
N ASP A 262 11.58 -18.08 -0.61
CA ASP A 262 11.66 -16.83 0.14
C ASP A 262 10.75 -15.79 -0.51
N PRO A 263 9.60 -15.46 0.10
CA PRO A 263 8.69 -14.49 -0.49
C PRO A 263 9.33 -13.11 -0.60
N THR A 264 10.33 -12.75 0.22
CA THR A 264 10.96 -11.42 0.19
C THR A 264 11.80 -11.19 -1.06
N ALA A 265 12.33 -12.27 -1.65
CA ALA A 265 13.22 -12.21 -2.81
C ALA A 265 12.61 -12.82 -4.07
N GLN A 266 11.66 -13.75 -3.93
CA GLN A 266 11.21 -14.61 -5.03
C GLN A 266 9.73 -14.38 -5.34
N ALA A 267 9.45 -13.79 -6.51
CA ALA A 267 8.09 -13.67 -7.05
C ALA A 267 7.60 -14.96 -7.74
N ARG A 268 8.52 -15.91 -7.98
CA ARG A 268 8.28 -17.20 -8.62
C ARG A 268 9.10 -18.29 -7.93
N CYS A 269 8.59 -19.51 -7.95
CA CYS A 269 9.30 -20.65 -7.38
C CYS A 269 10.56 -20.97 -8.21
N PRO A 270 11.76 -21.05 -7.61
CA PRO A 270 12.99 -21.34 -8.34
C PRO A 270 13.04 -22.75 -8.92
N ARG A 271 12.19 -23.67 -8.46
CA ARG A 271 12.15 -25.07 -8.92
C ARG A 271 11.17 -25.33 -10.06
N CYS A 272 10.00 -24.69 -10.05
CA CYS A 272 8.91 -24.98 -11.00
C CYS A 272 8.37 -23.74 -11.72
N ASP A 273 8.98 -22.58 -11.50
CA ASP A 273 8.56 -21.26 -12.03
C ASP A 273 7.13 -20.81 -11.69
N HIS A 274 6.44 -21.54 -10.82
CA HIS A 274 5.08 -21.18 -10.40
C HIS A 274 5.08 -19.83 -9.68
N ALA A 275 4.20 -18.92 -10.12
CA ALA A 275 4.12 -17.57 -9.57
C ALA A 275 3.57 -17.58 -8.14
N VAL A 276 4.12 -16.72 -7.28
CA VAL A 276 3.61 -16.56 -5.91
C VAL A 276 2.37 -15.66 -5.96
N VAL A 277 1.19 -16.27 -5.84
CA VAL A 277 -0.10 -15.59 -6.01
C VAL A 277 -0.97 -15.67 -4.75
N TRP A 278 -1.43 -14.52 -4.26
CA TRP A 278 -2.48 -14.40 -3.25
C TRP A 278 -3.62 -13.56 -3.81
N SER A 279 -4.69 -14.23 -4.24
CA SER A 279 -5.91 -13.62 -4.79
C SER A 279 -6.93 -13.22 -3.72
N ASP A 280 -6.60 -13.46 -2.45
CA ASP A 280 -7.45 -13.20 -1.29
C ASP A 280 -6.61 -12.64 -0.14
N TRP A 281 -7.25 -11.86 0.72
CA TRP A 281 -6.57 -11.25 1.88
C TRP A 281 -6.32 -12.25 3.02
N LEU A 282 -7.05 -13.37 3.07
CA LEU A 282 -6.95 -14.38 4.11
C LEU A 282 -5.59 -15.11 4.06
N SER A 283 -5.05 -15.32 2.86
CA SER A 283 -3.76 -15.96 2.60
C SER A 283 -2.56 -15.26 3.27
N VAL A 284 -2.73 -14.02 3.75
CA VAL A 284 -1.68 -13.25 4.42
C VAL A 284 -1.41 -13.72 5.86
N ARG A 285 -2.35 -14.44 6.50
CA ARG A 285 -2.26 -14.85 7.92
C ARG A 285 -0.94 -15.50 8.32
N PRO A 286 -0.45 -16.55 7.61
CA PRO A 286 0.75 -17.26 8.05
C PRO A 286 1.98 -16.35 8.11
N LEU A 287 2.05 -15.36 7.21
CA LEU A 287 3.15 -14.40 7.18
C LEU A 287 3.06 -13.42 8.36
N LEU A 288 1.86 -12.96 8.72
CA LEU A 288 1.67 -12.15 9.93
C LEU A 288 1.99 -12.93 11.21
N ASP A 289 1.62 -14.22 11.26
CA ASP A 289 1.93 -15.13 12.38
C ASP A 289 3.44 -15.34 12.55
N ALA A 290 4.19 -15.42 11.44
CA ALA A 290 5.64 -15.56 11.47
C ALA A 290 6.35 -14.27 11.91
N VAL A 291 5.89 -13.09 11.46
CA VAL A 291 6.61 -11.84 11.70
C VAL A 291 6.30 -11.19 13.06
N GLU A 292 5.10 -11.38 13.59
CA GLU A 292 4.68 -10.70 14.82
C GLU A 292 5.55 -11.05 16.04
N PRO A 293 5.89 -12.33 16.31
CA PRO A 293 6.78 -12.69 17.40
C PRO A 293 8.17 -12.06 17.25
N LEU A 294 8.68 -11.97 16.02
CA LEU A 294 9.99 -11.36 15.74
C LEU A 294 9.98 -9.86 16.04
N LEU A 295 8.88 -9.18 15.69
CA LEU A 295 8.70 -7.76 16.00
C LEU A 295 8.56 -7.52 17.51
N ARG A 296 7.84 -8.41 18.22
CA ARG A 296 7.70 -8.33 19.69
C ARG A 296 9.01 -8.59 20.41
N ALA A 297 9.81 -9.55 19.96
CA ALA A 297 11.11 -9.88 20.54
C ALA A 297 12.12 -8.72 20.48
N GLN A 298 11.91 -7.74 19.59
CA GLN A 298 12.74 -6.54 19.50
C GLN A 298 12.27 -5.38 20.39
N GLN A 299 11.28 -5.60 21.27
CA GLN A 299 10.82 -4.59 22.22
C GLN A 299 11.55 -4.69 23.58
N PRO A 300 11.77 -3.56 24.29
CA PRO A 300 11.54 -2.18 23.85
C PRO A 300 12.63 -1.71 22.89
N ARG A 301 12.23 -1.06 21.79
CA ARG A 301 13.20 -0.42 20.89
C ARG A 301 13.71 0.85 21.54
N GLN A 302 14.96 0.83 21.99
CA GLN A 302 15.65 2.04 22.41
C GLN A 302 15.94 2.90 21.18
N ALA A 303 15.80 4.22 21.33
CA ALA A 303 16.24 5.14 20.29
C ALA A 303 17.75 4.94 20.08
N LYS A 304 18.17 4.68 18.83
CA LYS A 304 19.60 4.65 18.51
C LYS A 304 20.21 6.01 18.88
N PRO A 305 21.38 6.04 19.54
CA PRO A 305 22.06 7.30 19.81
C PRO A 305 22.26 8.10 18.53
N TRP A 306 22.14 9.42 18.62
CA TRP A 306 22.33 10.32 17.49
C TRP A 306 23.70 10.08 16.84
N GLY A 307 23.74 10.12 15.50
CA GLY A 307 24.99 9.97 14.74
C GLY A 307 25.45 8.54 14.49
N THR A 308 24.93 7.52 15.19
CA THR A 308 25.35 6.11 15.00
C THR A 308 25.21 5.61 13.57
N ARG A 309 24.09 5.93 12.89
CA ARG A 309 23.90 5.59 11.47
C ARG A 309 24.89 6.31 10.57
N LEU A 310 25.17 7.58 10.84
CA LEU A 310 26.11 8.38 10.06
C LEU A 310 27.54 7.83 10.24
N GLN A 311 27.93 7.51 11.47
CA GLN A 311 29.22 6.88 11.79
C GLN A 311 29.37 5.51 11.11
N ALA A 312 28.32 4.67 11.14
CA ALA A 312 28.34 3.38 10.45
C ALA A 312 28.39 3.50 8.91
N GLN A 313 27.86 4.60 8.35
CA GLN A 313 27.93 4.89 6.92
C GLN A 313 29.24 5.56 6.50
N GLN A 314 29.94 6.22 7.42
CA GLN A 314 31.23 6.84 7.17
C GLN A 314 32.28 5.74 6.92
N GLY A 315 32.86 5.74 5.71
CA GLY A 315 33.86 4.74 5.29
C GLY A 315 33.28 3.52 4.58
N ASP A 316 31.96 3.31 4.58
CA ASP A 316 31.34 2.24 3.81
C ASP A 316 31.08 2.70 2.36
N HIS A 317 31.94 2.27 1.44
CA HIS A 317 31.77 2.54 0.00
C HIS A 317 30.41 2.05 -0.53
N ARG A 318 29.78 1.05 0.11
CA ARG A 318 28.47 0.51 -0.29
C ARG A 318 27.33 1.48 0.01
N ALA A 319 27.52 2.40 0.96
CA ALA A 319 26.54 3.43 1.32
C ALA A 319 26.49 4.59 0.31
N THR A 320 27.52 4.73 -0.54
CA THR A 320 27.65 5.83 -1.52
C THR A 320 26.57 5.77 -2.62
N GLN A 321 26.25 6.93 -3.21
CA GLN A 321 25.33 6.99 -4.35
C GLN A 321 25.87 6.23 -5.57
N LEU A 322 27.19 6.24 -5.78
CA LEU A 322 27.85 5.50 -6.86
C LEU A 322 27.60 4.00 -6.74
N HIS A 323 27.85 3.41 -5.57
CA HIS A 323 27.59 1.98 -5.37
C HIS A 323 26.10 1.63 -5.53
N ARG A 324 25.20 2.53 -5.12
CA ARG A 324 23.75 2.38 -5.32
C ARG A 324 23.36 2.39 -6.80
N TRP A 325 24.00 3.23 -7.61
CA TRP A 325 23.85 3.29 -9.06
C TRP A 325 24.42 2.03 -9.74
N LEU A 326 25.65 1.63 -9.38
CA LEU A 326 26.27 0.39 -9.87
C LEU A 326 25.39 -0.84 -9.59
N ARG A 327 24.77 -0.90 -8.39
CA ARG A 327 23.81 -1.95 -8.05
C ARG A 327 22.53 -1.88 -8.90
N HIS A 328 21.98 -0.69 -9.15
CA HIS A 328 20.81 -0.54 -10.04
C HIS A 328 21.11 -0.94 -11.47
N ALA A 329 22.35 -0.72 -11.93
CA ALA A 329 22.83 -1.16 -13.24
C ALA A 329 23.17 -2.67 -13.29
N ASN A 330 22.93 -3.43 -12.20
CA ASN A 330 23.33 -4.83 -12.04
C ASN A 330 24.83 -5.09 -12.28
N LEU A 331 25.69 -4.10 -12.02
CA LEU A 331 27.15 -4.21 -12.18
C LEU A 331 27.86 -4.79 -10.94
N VAL A 332 27.15 -4.91 -9.81
CA VAL A 332 27.68 -5.47 -8.56
C VAL A 332 26.59 -6.33 -7.92
N SER A 333 26.94 -7.55 -7.50
CA SER A 333 26.01 -8.51 -6.90
C SER A 333 25.92 -8.35 -5.37
N ALA A 334 24.86 -8.87 -4.75
CA ALA A 334 24.67 -8.80 -3.29
C ALA A 334 25.60 -9.75 -2.51
N GLN A 335 26.29 -10.69 -3.18
CA GLN A 335 27.08 -11.74 -2.54
C GLN A 335 28.58 -11.43 -2.43
N ASP A 336 29.05 -10.25 -2.85
CA ASP A 336 30.48 -9.97 -2.89
C ASP A 336 31.03 -9.45 -1.55
N GLU A 337 31.21 -10.35 -0.60
CA GLU A 337 32.26 -10.24 0.43
C GLU A 337 33.65 -10.39 -0.23
N GLY A 338 34.07 -9.39 -1.01
CA GLY A 338 35.38 -9.43 -1.69
C GLY A 338 35.57 -8.52 -2.91
N ALA A 339 34.70 -7.53 -3.11
CA ALA A 339 34.59 -6.70 -4.33
C ALA A 339 35.76 -5.72 -4.61
N GLN A 340 36.99 -6.06 -4.26
CA GLN A 340 38.18 -5.36 -4.79
C GLN A 340 38.91 -6.18 -5.85
N ARG A 341 38.69 -7.50 -5.94
CA ARG A 341 39.22 -8.34 -7.04
C ARG A 341 38.32 -8.34 -8.29
N ASP A 342 37.00 -8.33 -8.12
CA ASP A 342 36.07 -8.62 -9.22
C ASP A 342 35.78 -7.45 -10.18
N LEU A 343 35.94 -6.20 -9.72
CA LEU A 343 35.78 -5.02 -10.58
C LEU A 343 36.83 -4.97 -11.69
N ARG A 344 38.04 -5.51 -11.44
CA ARG A 344 39.12 -5.55 -12.44
C ARG A 344 38.84 -6.60 -13.51
N ASP A 345 38.28 -7.74 -13.14
CA ASP A 345 37.94 -8.83 -14.06
C ASP A 345 36.67 -8.52 -14.86
N SER A 346 35.68 -7.83 -14.28
CA SER A 346 34.48 -7.37 -14.99
C SER A 346 34.75 -6.25 -16.02
N LEU A 347 35.75 -5.39 -15.75
CA LEU A 347 36.25 -4.39 -16.72
C LEU A 347 37.14 -4.98 -17.82
N LEU A 348 37.70 -6.18 -17.60
CA LEU A 348 38.46 -6.94 -18.59
C LEU A 348 37.56 -7.90 -19.41
N ASP A 349 36.29 -8.05 -19.06
CA ASP A 349 35.33 -8.82 -19.85
C ASP A 349 34.96 -8.05 -21.14
N TRP A 350 35.36 -8.60 -22.29
CA TRP A 350 35.17 -8.00 -23.61
C TRP A 350 33.69 -7.68 -23.92
N ARG A 351 32.76 -8.39 -23.27
CA ARG A 351 31.31 -8.19 -23.42
C ARG A 351 30.84 -6.85 -22.86
N SER A 352 31.51 -6.34 -21.83
CA SER A 352 31.24 -5.03 -21.23
C SER A 352 31.65 -3.89 -22.18
N TRP A 353 32.81 -4.03 -22.82
CA TRP A 353 33.29 -3.09 -23.84
C TRP A 353 32.39 -3.06 -25.08
N LEU A 354 31.90 -4.23 -25.51
CA LEU A 354 31.00 -4.32 -26.67
C LEU A 354 29.67 -3.62 -26.41
N ARG A 355 29.12 -3.74 -25.19
CA ARG A 355 27.90 -3.02 -24.79
C ARG A 355 28.11 -1.51 -24.77
N LEU A 356 29.24 -1.04 -24.26
CA LEU A 356 29.58 0.39 -24.25
C LEU A 356 29.82 0.93 -25.67
N ALA A 357 30.45 0.16 -26.55
CA ALA A 357 30.64 0.52 -27.95
C ALA A 357 29.31 0.61 -28.72
N VAL A 358 28.40 -0.34 -28.51
CA VAL A 358 27.05 -0.31 -29.10
C VAL A 358 26.25 0.90 -28.60
N LEU A 359 26.35 1.23 -27.31
CA LEU A 359 25.71 2.42 -26.74
C LEU A 359 26.29 3.72 -27.30
N GLY A 360 27.61 3.78 -27.49
CA GLY A 360 28.30 4.91 -28.12
C GLY A 360 27.88 5.11 -29.58
N VAL A 361 27.77 4.03 -30.36
CA VAL A 361 27.29 4.07 -31.75
C VAL A 361 25.81 4.47 -31.80
N ALA A 362 24.98 3.91 -30.92
CA ALA A 362 23.56 4.26 -30.86
C ALA A 362 23.36 5.74 -30.50
N LEU A 363 24.11 6.28 -29.53
CA LEU A 363 24.07 7.69 -29.17
C LEU A 363 24.61 8.59 -30.30
N TRP A 364 25.66 8.17 -31.01
CA TRP A 364 26.19 8.92 -32.15
C TRP A 364 25.20 8.97 -33.33
N VAL A 365 24.49 7.87 -33.60
CA VAL A 365 23.42 7.83 -34.62
C VAL A 365 22.21 8.67 -34.20
N PHE A 366 21.93 8.79 -32.89
CA PHE A 366 20.77 9.54 -32.41
C PHE A 366 21.02 11.05 -32.29
N PHE A 367 22.26 11.49 -32.15
CA PHE A 367 22.66 12.90 -31.99
C PHE A 367 23.31 13.52 -33.24
N ARG A 368 23.27 12.82 -34.37
CA ARG A 368 23.62 13.32 -35.69
C ARG A 368 22.36 13.44 -36.53
#